data_AF-A0A383EYZ1-F1
#
_entry.id   AF-A0A383EYZ1-F1
#
_cell.length_a   1.000
_cell.length_b   1.000
_cell.length_c   1.000
_cell.angle_alpha   90.00
_cell.angle_beta   90.00
_cell.angle_gamma   90.00
#
_symmetry.space_group_name_H-M   'P 1'
#
loop_
_entity.id
_entity.type
_entity.pdbx_description
1 polymer ?
#
loop_
_entity_poly.entity_id
_entity_poly.type
_entity_poly.pdbx_seq_one_letter_code
_entity_poly.pdbx_strand_id
1 'polypeptide(L)' 'MDEALTQTIDKALTDGELMDAAANNLRSWLSTERLSDWASRSIEQLINAGEWTEINDRFHKNLAFGTG' A
#
# COMPACT_ATOMS: atom_id res chain seq x y z
N MET A 1 10.49 -5.83 2.74
CA MET A 1 9.18 -5.47 3.30
C MET A 1 8.93 -6.38 4.50
N ASP A 2 8.40 -5.82 5.59
CA ASP A 2 8.12 -6.57 6.81
C ASP A 2 7.06 -7.67 6.60
N GLU A 3 7.26 -8.80 7.27
CA GLU A 3 6.36 -9.97 7.20
C GLU A 3 4.96 -9.63 7.74
N ALA A 4 4.89 -8.85 8.83
CA ALA A 4 3.63 -8.41 9.43
C ALA A 4 2.79 -7.56 8.46
N LEU A 5 3.42 -6.62 7.73
CA LEU A 5 2.71 -5.79 6.74
C LEU A 5 2.19 -6.65 5.60
N THR A 6 2.96 -7.65 5.17
CA THR A 6 2.55 -8.57 4.10
C THR A 6 1.28 -9.33 4.50
N GLN A 7 1.26 -9.89 5.72
CA GLN A 7 0.10 -10.60 6.26
C GLN A 7 -1.13 -9.70 6.40
N THR A 8 -0.96 -8.46 6.85
CA THR A 8 -2.07 -7.50 6.97
C THR A 8 -2.67 -7.15 5.60
N ILE A 9 -1.82 -6.95 4.58
CA ILE A 9 -2.27 -6.71 3.20
C ILE A 9 -3.01 -7.94 2.62
N ASP A 10 -2.49 -9.15 2.84
CA ASP A 10 -3.13 -10.40 2.39
C ASP A 10 -4.49 -10.61 3.05
N LYS A 11 -4.60 -10.28 4.34
CA LYS A 11 -5.87 -10.34 5.07
C LYS A 11 -6.89 -9.36 4.50
N ALA A 12 -6.52 -8.11 4.29
CA ALA A 12 -7.42 -7.09 3.72
C ALA A 12 -7.87 -7.41 2.29
N LEU A 13 -7.00 -8.03 1.50
CA LEU A 13 -7.36 -8.59 0.18
C LEU A 13 -8.42 -9.70 0.32
N THR A 14 -8.18 -10.65 1.22
CA THR A 14 -9.08 -11.80 1.44
C THR A 14 -10.44 -11.35 1.98
N ASP A 15 -10.45 -10.35 2.86
CA ASP A 15 -11.65 -9.77 3.46
C ASP A 15 -12.41 -8.83 2.49
N GLY A 16 -11.83 -8.52 1.32
CA GLY A 16 -12.44 -7.67 0.30
C GLY A 16 -12.38 -6.17 0.61
N GLU A 17 -11.62 -5.77 1.62
CA GLU A 17 -11.43 -4.37 2.03
C GLU A 17 -10.42 -3.65 1.12
N LEU A 18 -9.43 -4.39 0.61
CA LEU A 18 -8.39 -3.90 -0.29
C LEU A 18 -8.59 -4.48 -1.69
N MET A 19 -8.56 -3.61 -2.71
CA MET A 19 -8.70 -4.01 -4.11
C MET A 19 -7.42 -4.69 -4.61
N ASP A 20 -7.54 -5.70 -5.48
CA ASP A 20 -6.37 -6.38 -6.08
C ASP A 20 -5.38 -5.42 -6.75
N ALA A 21 -5.90 -4.44 -7.51
CA ALA A 21 -5.08 -3.42 -8.15
C ALA A 21 -4.33 -2.56 -7.13
N ALA A 22 -5.02 -2.16 -6.05
CA ALA A 22 -4.42 -1.36 -4.99
C ALA A 22 -3.34 -2.14 -4.23
N ALA A 23 -3.57 -3.41 -3.92
CA ALA A 23 -2.57 -4.24 -3.25
C ALA A 23 -1.32 -4.46 -4.10
N ASN A 24 -1.48 -4.72 -5.40
CA ASN A 24 -0.34 -4.87 -6.32
C ASN A 24 0.48 -3.58 -6.41
N ASN A 25 -0.19 -2.44 -6.56
CA ASN A 25 0.48 -1.14 -6.63
C ASN A 25 1.14 -0.75 -5.31
N LEU A 26 0.49 -1.01 -4.17
CA LEU A 26 1.03 -0.79 -2.84
C LEU A 26 2.30 -1.62 -2.60
N ARG A 27 2.28 -2.91 -2.95
CA ARG A 27 3.44 -3.80 -2.81
C ARG A 27 4.61 -3.38 -3.69
N SER A 28 4.32 -3.00 -4.93
CA SER A 28 5.32 -2.47 -5.86
C SER A 28 5.94 -1.18 -5.32
N TRP A 29 5.10 -0.28 -4.82
CA TRP A 29 5.53 0.96 -4.18
C TRP A 29 6.43 0.65 -2.98
N LEU A 30 5.97 -0.11 -1.98
CA LEU A 30 6.74 -0.47 -0.77
C LEU A 30 8.06 -1.20 -1.05
N SER A 31 8.19 -1.85 -2.20
CA SER A 31 9.42 -2.53 -2.62
C SER A 31 10.42 -1.61 -3.33
N THR A 32 10.09 -0.34 -3.54
CA THR A 32 10.95 0.63 -4.24
C THR A 32 12.09 1.10 -3.34
N GLU A 33 13.34 0.82 -3.73
CA GLU A 33 14.55 1.12 -2.95
C GLU A 33 14.80 2.63 -2.69
N ARG A 34 14.16 3.52 -3.46
CA ARG A 34 14.32 4.99 -3.34
C ARG A 34 13.21 5.69 -2.58
N LEU A 35 12.39 4.95 -1.83
CA LEU A 35 11.36 5.56 -1.01
C LEU A 35 11.95 6.34 0.15
N SER A 36 11.47 7.57 0.32
CA SER A 36 11.80 8.36 1.51
C SER A 36 11.14 7.77 2.76
N ASP A 37 11.87 7.68 3.87
CA ASP A 37 11.42 7.11 5.14
C ASP A 37 10.08 7.67 5.66
N TRP A 38 9.81 8.95 5.43
CA TRP A 38 8.55 9.56 5.87
C TRP A 38 7.35 9.05 5.09
N ALA A 39 7.55 8.70 3.81
CA ALA A 39 6.49 8.19 2.95
C ALA A 39 6.15 6.75 3.35
N SER A 40 7.14 5.87 3.50
CA SER A 40 6.92 4.48 3.92
C SER A 40 6.21 4.43 5.28
N ARG A 41 6.69 5.20 6.27
CA ARG A 41 6.05 5.30 7.59
C ARG A 41 4.60 5.77 7.52
N SER A 42 4.28 6.73 6.65
CA SER A 42 2.90 7.20 6.50
C SER A 42 1.99 6.09 5.98
N ILE A 43 2.47 5.25 5.05
CA ILE A 43 1.69 4.13 4.52
C ILE A 43 1.58 2.99 5.54
N GLU A 44 2.65 2.70 6.29
CA GLU A 44 2.62 1.73 7.39
C GLU A 44 1.59 2.10 8.46
N GLN A 45 1.46 3.39 8.79
CA GLN A 45 0.42 3.86 9.73
C GLN A 45 -0.99 3.60 9.22
N LEU A 46 -1.26 3.83 7.93
CA LEU A 46 -2.56 3.54 7.32
C LEU A 46 -2.86 2.03 7.32
N ILE A 47 -1.87 1.20 7.00
CA ILE A 47 -2.00 -0.27 7.03
C ILE A 47 -2.32 -0.74 8.45
N ASN A 48 -1.60 -0.23 9.45
CA ASN A 48 -1.82 -0.61 10.85
C ASN A 48 -3.15 -0.10 11.41
N ALA A 49 -3.67 1.02 10.88
CA ALA A 49 -4.97 1.56 11.25
C ALA A 49 -6.15 0.89 10.51
N GLY A 50 -5.89 0.06 9.49
CA GLY A 50 -6.93 -0.54 8.67
C GLY A 50 -7.64 0.46 7.75
N GLU A 51 -6.97 1.56 7.37
CA GLU A 51 -7.50 2.63 6.52
C GLU A 51 -7.51 2.21 5.03
N TRP A 52 -8.15 1.07 4.73
CA TRP A 52 -8.14 0.46 3.40
C TRP A 52 -8.85 1.28 2.34
N THR A 53 -9.86 2.07 2.72
CA THR A 53 -10.52 3.01 1.81
C THR A 53 -9.54 4.05 1.29
N GLU A 54 -8.73 4.64 2.17
CA GLU A 54 -7.68 5.61 1.81
C GLU A 54 -6.57 4.95 0.98
N ILE A 55 -6.18 3.73 1.34
CA ILE A 55 -5.18 2.96 0.56
C ILE A 55 -5.72 2.65 -0.84
N ASN A 56 -6.98 2.23 -0.97
CA ASN A 56 -7.61 2.03 -2.27
C ASN A 56 -7.64 3.34 -3.07
N ASP A 57 -8.03 4.46 -2.48
CA ASP A 57 -8.05 5.74 -3.20
C ASP A 57 -6.65 6.13 -3.72
N ARG A 58 -5.61 5.90 -2.92
CA ARG A 58 -4.22 6.19 -3.32
C ARG A 58 -3.66 5.23 -4.37
N PHE A 59 -4.04 3.96 -4.34
CA PHE A 59 -3.38 2.89 -5.10
C PHE A 59 -4.29 2.21 -6.15
N HIS A 60 -5.57 2.57 -6.29
CA HIS A 60 -6.49 1.96 -7.27
C HIS A 60 -6.09 2.19 -8.73
N LYS A 61 -5.33 3.26 -9.00
CA LYS A 61 -4.74 3.55 -10.31
C LYS A 61 -3.24 3.31 -10.24
N ASN A 62 -2.65 2.89 -11.36
CA ASN A 62 -1.20 2.87 -11.50
C ASN A 62 -0.66 4.23 -11.05
N LEU A 63 0.23 4.22 -10.05
CA LEU A 63 1.03 5.39 -9.71
C LEU A 63 1.85 5.74 -10.96
N ALA A 64 1.35 6.66 -11.75
CA ALA A 64 2.21 7.51 -12.55
C ALA A 64 2.98 8.36 -11.55
N PHE A 65 4.05 7.80 -10.97
CA PHE A 65 5.04 8.59 -10.28
C PHE A 65 5.44 9.71 -11.22
N GLY A 66 5.19 10.95 -10.81
CA GLY A 66 5.24 12.11 -11.68
C GLY A 66 6.51 12.16 -12.53
N THR A 67 6.34 12.00 -13.84
CA THR A 67 7.26 12.51 -14.85
C THR A 67 6.84 13.93 -15.25
N GLY A 68 6.43 14.74 -14.27
CA GLY A 68 6.16 16.16 -14.45
C GLY A 68 7.43 16.97 -14.31
#